data_AF-A0AAW6I7I7-F1
#
_entry.id   AF-A0AAW6I7I7-F1
#
_cell.length_a   1.000
_cell.length_b   1.000
_cell.length_c   1.000
_cell.angle_alpha   90.00
_cell.angle_beta   90.00
_cell.angle_gamma   90.00
#
_symmetry.space_group_name_H-M   'P 1'
#
loop_
_entity.id
_entity.type
_entity.pdbx_description
1 polymer ?
#
loop_
_entity_poly.entity_id
_entity_poly.type
_entity_poly.pdbx_seq_one_letter_code
_entity_poly.pdbx_strand_id
1 'polypeptide(L)'
;MNKFRFSGTGTTSGTFYISSLNREFNVLNTLRRKISSFSQCYYNGRNNSLVNLISATNLNISNNKIDYIFVDPPFGANIMYSELNSLWESWLHIRTDNTKEAIVNKTQNKTLFDYQTLMNASFKEFYRVLKPGKWLTMEFSNTSASVWNSIQNALQGVGFIIANVAALDKKQGSFKAVTTTTAVKQDLIISCFKPSEKLLAHFENMRQSDDNQNIFVSTQSFIEELLTRLPVIIVNEKKTTAVVERSPKILYDRLIAFFVQNGRQIPMDASEFQRFLRDTFVERDGMFFTAEQAIKYDDLRRQNPEMVSLALFVGSEADGVQWLKRELVDKPQTYQDLQPKWMQDLVAPKKGDAIPELMQILEENFLKNEDSQWYIPDAENEADLEKVRTRRLLREFKTYVEAAEKPKGRIKEARLEALRTGFKNCYQEKDFATIVRVGDRIPQSLLTEDDVLLQYYDIATNRI
;
A
#
# COMPACT_ATOMS: atom_id res chain seq x y z
N MET A 1 0.41 -36.37 -6.21
CA MET A 1 0.50 -37.31 -7.36
C MET A 1 -0.13 -36.70 -8.60
N ASN A 2 0.13 -37.28 -9.78
CA ASN A 2 -0.42 -36.79 -11.05
C ASN A 2 -1.89 -37.20 -11.20
N LYS A 3 -2.81 -36.24 -11.07
CA LYS A 3 -4.22 -36.47 -11.30
C LYS A 3 -4.48 -36.68 -12.79
N PHE A 4 -5.18 -37.77 -13.12
CA PHE A 4 -5.66 -38.02 -14.46
C PHE A 4 -6.66 -36.93 -14.88
N ARG A 5 -6.49 -36.39 -16.10
CA ARG A 5 -7.44 -35.47 -16.74
C ARG A 5 -7.60 -35.88 -18.19
N PHE A 6 -8.80 -35.80 -18.74
CA PHE A 6 -9.04 -36.09 -20.17
C PHE A 6 -8.24 -35.17 -21.11
N SER A 7 -7.90 -33.96 -20.67
CA SER A 7 -7.05 -33.01 -21.38
C SER A 7 -5.54 -33.10 -21.05
N GLY A 8 -5.10 -34.10 -20.27
CA GLY A 8 -3.67 -34.29 -19.94
C GLY A 8 -3.41 -34.77 -18.51
N THR A 9 -2.54 -34.07 -17.79
CA THR A 9 -2.23 -34.36 -16.38
C THR A 9 -2.20 -33.09 -15.56
N GLY A 10 -2.74 -33.14 -14.34
CA GLY A 10 -2.64 -32.04 -13.38
C GLY A 10 -1.93 -32.48 -12.11
N THR A 11 -0.97 -31.68 -11.65
CA THR A 11 -0.39 -31.80 -10.31
C THR A 11 -0.93 -30.67 -9.44
N THR A 12 -1.27 -30.98 -8.20
CA THR A 12 -1.51 -29.94 -7.18
C THR A 12 -0.18 -29.72 -6.47
N SER A 13 0.47 -28.59 -6.73
CA SER A 13 1.72 -28.20 -6.06
C SER A 13 1.45 -27.81 -4.60
N GLY A 14 2.48 -27.93 -3.75
CA GLY A 14 2.41 -27.47 -2.36
C GLY A 14 1.57 -28.33 -1.41
N THR A 15 1.28 -29.59 -1.75
CA THR A 15 0.46 -30.48 -0.91
C THR A 15 0.77 -31.97 -1.16
N PHE A 16 0.58 -32.82 -0.15
CA PHE A 16 0.59 -34.28 -0.29
C PHE A 16 -0.73 -34.85 -0.81
N TYR A 17 -1.35 -34.17 -1.77
CA TYR A 17 -2.61 -34.63 -2.34
C TYR A 17 -2.40 -35.90 -3.18
N ILE A 18 -3.15 -36.95 -2.81
CA ILE A 18 -3.29 -38.19 -3.55
C ILE A 18 -4.63 -38.14 -4.28
N SER A 19 -4.60 -38.14 -5.62
CA SER A 19 -5.81 -38.16 -6.42
C SER A 19 -6.49 -39.52 -6.38
N SER A 20 -7.81 -39.54 -6.48
CA SER A 20 -8.60 -40.77 -6.64
C SER A 20 -8.26 -41.51 -7.94
N LEU A 21 -7.98 -40.76 -9.00
CA LEU A 21 -7.51 -41.28 -10.30
C LEU A 21 -6.10 -40.76 -10.58
N ASN A 22 -5.13 -41.65 -10.43
CA ASN A 22 -3.73 -41.36 -10.69
C ASN A 22 -3.36 -41.73 -12.12
N ARG A 23 -2.54 -40.90 -12.77
CA ARG A 23 -1.82 -41.29 -13.98
C ARG A 23 -0.37 -41.60 -13.63
N GLU A 24 0.02 -42.83 -13.89
CA GLU A 24 1.42 -43.24 -13.73
C GLU A 24 2.25 -42.73 -14.91
N PHE A 25 3.45 -42.26 -14.60
CA PHE A 25 4.45 -41.91 -15.59
C PHE A 25 5.57 -42.94 -15.54
N ASN A 26 6.02 -43.37 -16.71
CA ASN A 26 7.24 -44.15 -16.81
C ASN A 26 8.43 -43.31 -16.30
N VAL A 27 9.15 -43.85 -15.31
CA VAL A 27 10.26 -43.15 -14.63
C VAL A 27 11.40 -42.83 -15.60
N LEU A 28 11.76 -43.78 -16.48
CA LEU A 28 12.84 -43.60 -17.45
C LEU A 28 12.51 -42.50 -18.47
N ASN A 29 11.26 -42.47 -18.97
CA ASN A 29 10.82 -41.43 -19.89
C ASN A 29 10.78 -40.06 -19.20
N THR A 30 10.37 -40.01 -17.93
CA THR A 30 10.37 -38.76 -17.14
C THR A 30 11.79 -38.25 -16.93
N LEU A 31 12.71 -39.14 -16.57
CA LEU A 31 14.12 -38.81 -16.39
C LEU A 31 14.76 -38.30 -17.69
N ARG A 32 14.60 -39.03 -18.81
CA ARG A 32 15.12 -38.61 -20.13
C ARG A 32 14.59 -37.23 -20.53
N ARG A 33 13.28 -37.00 -20.36
CA ARG A 33 12.66 -35.69 -20.64
C ARG A 33 13.26 -34.58 -19.78
N LYS A 34 13.44 -34.82 -18.47
CA LYS A 34 14.03 -33.83 -17.56
C LYS A 34 15.50 -33.53 -17.89
N ILE A 35 16.29 -34.57 -18.19
CA ILE A 35 17.68 -34.39 -18.67
C ILE A 35 17.70 -33.51 -19.92
N SER A 36 16.85 -33.80 -20.91
CA SER A 36 16.75 -32.99 -22.13
C SER A 36 16.35 -31.54 -21.84
N SER A 37 15.40 -31.31 -20.91
CA SER A 37 15.04 -29.95 -20.51
C SER A 37 16.22 -29.22 -19.86
N PHE A 38 16.93 -29.87 -18.93
CA PHE A 38 18.08 -29.26 -18.25
C PHE A 38 19.27 -29.01 -19.19
N SER A 39 19.52 -29.90 -20.15
CA SER A 39 20.59 -29.70 -21.15
C SER A 39 20.30 -28.52 -22.07
N GLN A 40 19.01 -28.21 -22.31
CA GLN A 40 18.58 -27.06 -23.11
C GLN A 40 18.62 -25.74 -22.33
N CYS A 41 18.70 -25.76 -20.99
CA CYS A 41 18.77 -24.56 -20.15
C CYS A 41 20.14 -23.84 -20.17
N TYR A 42 20.87 -23.89 -21.29
CA TYR A 42 22.05 -23.05 -21.48
C TYR A 42 21.62 -21.60 -21.74
N TYR A 43 22.18 -20.65 -20.99
CA TYR A 43 21.99 -19.22 -21.23
C TYR A 43 23.34 -18.51 -21.16
N ASN A 44 23.53 -17.51 -22.04
CA ASN A 44 24.71 -16.66 -22.04
C ASN A 44 24.81 -15.92 -20.70
N GLY A 45 25.96 -16.02 -20.02
CA GLY A 45 26.18 -15.37 -18.72
C GLY A 45 26.05 -16.27 -17.49
N ARG A 46 25.89 -17.59 -17.65
CA ARG A 46 25.86 -18.55 -16.52
C ARG A 46 27.04 -18.43 -15.54
N ASN A 47 28.20 -17.94 -16.01
CA ASN A 47 29.40 -17.72 -15.19
C ASN A 47 29.34 -16.47 -14.29
N ASN A 48 28.33 -15.61 -14.46
CA ASN A 48 28.10 -14.40 -13.65
C ASN A 48 26.94 -14.57 -12.67
N SER A 49 26.53 -15.81 -12.39
CA SER A 49 25.43 -16.15 -11.48
C SER A 49 25.95 -16.96 -10.29
N LEU A 50 25.63 -16.53 -9.07
CA LEU A 50 25.89 -17.27 -7.84
C LEU A 50 24.56 -17.84 -7.32
N VAL A 51 24.55 -19.12 -6.97
CA VAL A 51 23.44 -19.77 -6.26
C VAL A 51 23.96 -20.23 -4.91
N ASN A 52 23.25 -19.90 -3.83
CA ASN A 52 23.65 -20.27 -2.49
C ASN A 52 22.44 -20.71 -1.66
N LEU A 53 22.68 -21.57 -0.68
CA LEU A 53 21.69 -22.01 0.30
C LEU A 53 22.00 -21.35 1.64
N ILE A 54 21.36 -20.20 1.90
CA ILE A 54 21.57 -19.40 3.11
C ILE A 54 20.24 -18.84 3.63
N SER A 55 20.18 -18.53 4.93
CA SER A 55 19.02 -17.85 5.50
C SER A 55 19.00 -16.39 5.08
N ALA A 56 17.83 -15.88 4.70
CA ALA A 56 17.61 -14.46 4.44
C ALA A 56 17.83 -13.57 5.68
N THR A 57 17.81 -14.16 6.89
CA THR A 57 18.08 -13.46 8.15
C THR A 57 19.58 -13.25 8.43
N ASN A 58 20.46 -13.83 7.61
CA ASN A 58 21.91 -13.63 7.71
C ASN A 58 22.55 -13.85 6.33
N LEU A 59 22.68 -12.76 5.56
CA LEU A 59 23.31 -12.80 4.26
C LEU A 59 24.81 -12.64 4.42
N ASN A 60 25.60 -13.62 3.95
CA ASN A 60 27.05 -13.55 3.93
C ASN A 60 27.57 -12.63 2.80
N ILE A 61 27.11 -11.38 2.82
CA ILE A 61 27.38 -10.32 1.85
C ILE A 61 27.72 -9.06 2.65
N SER A 62 28.76 -8.32 2.27
CA SER A 62 29.11 -7.06 2.93
C SER A 62 28.06 -5.98 2.70
N ASN A 63 28.09 -4.94 3.53
CA ASN A 63 27.15 -3.82 3.44
C ASN A 63 27.23 -3.12 2.08
N ASN A 64 26.09 -2.62 1.57
CA ASN A 64 26.01 -1.79 0.38
C ASN A 64 26.69 -2.40 -0.86
N LYS A 65 26.45 -3.69 -1.15
CA LYS A 65 27.00 -4.37 -2.34
C LYS A 65 25.96 -4.74 -3.39
N ILE A 66 24.68 -4.79 -3.02
CA ILE A 66 23.60 -5.19 -3.91
C ILE A 66 22.96 -3.96 -4.55
N ASP A 67 22.76 -4.00 -5.87
CA ASP A 67 22.17 -2.90 -6.65
C ASP A 67 20.65 -2.99 -6.79
N TYR A 68 20.08 -4.18 -6.59
CA TYR A 68 18.65 -4.43 -6.70
C TYR A 68 18.31 -5.73 -5.97
N ILE A 69 17.16 -5.77 -5.29
CA ILE A 69 16.65 -6.97 -4.64
C ILE A 69 15.25 -7.26 -5.18
N PHE A 70 15.00 -8.51 -5.59
CA PHE A 70 13.66 -9.03 -5.85
C PHE A 70 13.37 -10.17 -4.87
N VAL A 71 12.23 -10.11 -4.18
CA VAL A 71 11.87 -11.11 -3.14
C VAL A 71 10.45 -11.61 -3.35
N ASP A 72 10.28 -12.92 -3.25
CA ASP A 72 8.98 -13.60 -3.12
C ASP A 72 9.01 -14.37 -1.78
N PRO A 73 8.62 -13.75 -0.66
CA PRO A 73 8.74 -14.33 0.66
C PRO A 73 7.61 -15.33 0.95
N PRO A 74 7.77 -16.22 1.95
CA PRO A 74 6.70 -17.10 2.37
C PRO A 74 5.49 -16.31 2.90
N PHE A 75 4.28 -16.75 2.53
CA PHE A 75 3.02 -16.04 2.81
C PHE A 75 2.33 -16.50 4.12
N GLY A 76 3.08 -16.58 5.21
CA GLY A 76 2.53 -16.91 6.53
C GLY A 76 1.99 -18.34 6.62
N ALA A 77 0.67 -18.52 6.67
CA ALA A 77 0.02 -19.83 6.90
C ALA A 77 -0.24 -20.65 5.61
N ASN A 78 0.20 -20.17 4.45
CA ASN A 78 -0.21 -20.73 3.15
C ASN A 78 0.45 -22.08 2.83
N ILE A 79 1.76 -22.22 3.09
CA ILE A 79 2.54 -23.42 2.78
C ILE A 79 3.50 -23.69 3.94
N MET A 80 3.59 -24.95 4.36
CA MET A 80 4.52 -25.43 5.37
C MET A 80 5.62 -26.22 4.65
N TYR A 81 6.72 -25.55 4.32
CA TYR A 81 7.69 -26.07 3.33
C TYR A 81 8.47 -27.25 3.89
N SER A 82 8.89 -27.19 5.16
CA SER A 82 9.62 -28.28 5.80
C SER A 82 8.79 -29.57 5.89
N GLU A 83 7.49 -29.47 6.21
CA GLU A 83 6.60 -30.65 6.23
C GLU A 83 6.47 -31.32 4.87
N LEU A 84 6.44 -30.54 3.77
CA LEU A 84 6.36 -31.08 2.42
C LEU A 84 7.60 -31.88 2.01
N ASN A 85 8.73 -31.68 2.69
CA ASN A 85 9.96 -32.44 2.47
C ASN A 85 10.04 -33.72 3.31
N SER A 86 9.15 -33.92 4.29
CA SER A 86 9.21 -35.06 5.25
C SER A 86 9.41 -36.44 4.61
N LEU A 87 8.74 -36.72 3.48
CA LEU A 87 8.88 -37.99 2.77
C LEU A 87 10.30 -38.19 2.23
N TRP A 88 10.86 -37.17 1.56
CA TRP A 88 12.20 -37.20 0.99
C TRP A 88 13.26 -37.23 2.08
N GLU A 89 13.09 -36.43 3.13
CA GLU A 89 13.97 -36.39 4.30
C GLU A 89 14.10 -37.75 4.97
N SER A 90 12.98 -38.48 5.12
CA SER A 90 12.95 -39.82 5.70
C SER A 90 13.75 -40.84 4.87
N TRP A 91 13.68 -40.74 3.53
CA TRP A 91 14.41 -41.63 2.62
C TRP A 91 15.90 -41.29 2.54
N LEU A 92 16.24 -40.02 2.67
CA LEU A 92 17.62 -39.54 2.60
C LEU A 92 18.33 -39.54 3.96
N HIS A 93 17.62 -39.90 5.04
CA HIS A 93 18.11 -39.84 6.42
C HIS A 93 18.66 -38.47 6.82
N ILE A 94 18.04 -37.40 6.31
CA ILE A 94 18.34 -36.02 6.66
C ILE A 94 17.13 -35.40 7.37
N ARG A 95 17.36 -34.32 8.12
CA ARG A 95 16.28 -33.55 8.76
C ARG A 95 16.53 -32.06 8.60
N THR A 96 15.55 -31.33 8.08
CA THR A 96 15.66 -29.88 7.94
C THR A 96 15.57 -29.20 9.30
N ASP A 97 16.48 -28.25 9.55
CA ASP A 97 16.31 -27.29 10.65
C ASP A 97 15.22 -26.28 10.26
N ASN A 98 14.03 -26.47 10.83
CA ASN A 98 12.89 -25.60 10.57
C ASN A 98 12.75 -24.48 11.61
N THR A 99 13.69 -24.27 12.54
CA THR A 99 13.57 -23.26 13.60
C THR A 99 13.33 -21.85 13.05
N LYS A 100 14.08 -21.46 12.00
CA LYS A 100 13.98 -20.15 11.33
C LYS A 100 13.15 -20.15 10.04
N GLU A 101 12.24 -21.12 9.89
CA GLU A 101 11.29 -21.11 8.77
C GLU A 101 10.17 -20.10 9.04
N ALA A 102 10.10 -19.05 8.21
CA ALA A 102 9.16 -17.94 8.34
C ALA A 102 7.74 -18.32 7.87
N ILE A 103 7.02 -19.04 8.72
CA ILE A 103 5.64 -19.50 8.50
C ILE A 103 4.80 -19.31 9.76
N VAL A 104 3.47 -19.34 9.63
CA VAL A 104 2.54 -19.41 10.76
C VAL A 104 1.97 -20.82 10.85
N ASN A 105 2.32 -21.56 11.90
CA ASN A 105 2.02 -22.98 12.01
C ASN A 105 1.68 -23.38 13.45
N LYS A 106 0.43 -23.80 13.66
CA LYS A 106 -0.08 -24.22 14.98
C LYS A 106 0.65 -25.45 15.52
N THR A 107 0.97 -26.43 14.67
CA THR A 107 1.61 -27.68 15.06
C THR A 107 3.07 -27.45 15.47
N GLN A 108 3.76 -26.54 14.79
CA GLN A 108 5.12 -26.13 15.15
C GLN A 108 5.15 -25.05 16.26
N ASN A 109 4.00 -24.65 16.82
CA ASN A 109 3.86 -23.52 17.76
C ASN A 109 4.45 -22.19 17.25
N LYS A 110 4.39 -21.96 15.93
CA LYS A 110 4.82 -20.71 15.30
C LYS A 110 3.65 -19.77 15.10
N THR A 111 3.72 -18.64 15.78
CA THR A 111 2.70 -17.60 15.80
C THR A 111 2.90 -16.59 14.66
N LEU A 112 1.93 -15.70 14.48
CA LEU A 112 2.10 -14.55 13.60
C LEU A 112 3.28 -13.67 14.04
N PHE A 113 3.50 -13.51 15.34
CA PHE A 113 4.61 -12.71 15.87
C PHE A 113 5.99 -13.29 15.50
N ASP A 114 6.14 -14.62 15.50
CA ASP A 114 7.38 -15.28 15.07
C ASP A 114 7.67 -15.02 13.59
N TYR A 115 6.62 -15.10 12.76
CA TYR A 115 6.70 -14.75 11.34
C TYR A 115 7.14 -13.30 11.15
N GLN A 116 6.51 -12.35 11.85
CA GLN A 116 6.84 -10.93 11.79
C GLN A 116 8.30 -10.67 12.21
N THR A 117 8.76 -11.35 13.25
CA THR A 117 10.13 -11.25 13.75
C THR A 117 11.14 -11.72 12.70
N LEU A 118 10.90 -12.85 12.04
CA LEU A 118 11.77 -13.39 10.99
C LEU A 118 11.75 -12.54 9.72
N MET A 119 10.58 -12.02 9.33
CA MET A 119 10.46 -11.09 8.19
C MET A 119 11.22 -9.80 8.47
N ASN A 120 11.07 -9.20 9.65
CA ASN A 120 11.81 -8.01 10.06
C ASN A 120 13.33 -8.25 10.07
N ALA A 121 13.79 -9.39 10.60
CA ALA A 121 15.21 -9.77 10.56
C ALA A 121 15.73 -9.90 9.11
N SER A 122 14.93 -10.46 8.21
CA SER A 122 15.29 -10.58 6.79
C SER A 122 15.35 -9.20 6.11
N PHE A 123 14.39 -8.32 6.39
CA PHE A 123 14.38 -6.97 5.85
C PHE A 123 15.56 -6.13 6.35
N LYS A 124 15.99 -6.30 7.61
CA LYS A 124 17.22 -5.68 8.14
C LYS A 124 18.45 -6.10 7.33
N GLU A 125 18.58 -7.37 7.02
CA GLU A 125 19.67 -7.86 6.18
C GLU A 125 19.59 -7.32 4.75
N PHE A 126 18.39 -7.28 4.16
CA PHE A 126 18.20 -6.69 2.83
C PHE A 126 18.60 -5.22 2.80
N TYR A 127 18.19 -4.45 3.81
CA TYR A 127 18.57 -3.04 3.94
C TYR A 127 20.08 -2.87 4.12
N ARG A 128 20.73 -3.74 4.91
CA ARG A 128 22.18 -3.71 5.13
C ARG A 128 22.97 -3.94 3.85
N VAL A 129 22.60 -4.96 3.06
CA VAL A 129 23.34 -5.34 1.85
C VAL A 129 23.01 -4.47 0.64
N LEU A 130 21.81 -3.87 0.59
CA LEU A 130 21.40 -3.00 -0.50
C LEU A 130 22.15 -1.66 -0.45
N LYS A 131 22.67 -1.21 -1.59
CA LYS A 131 23.30 0.11 -1.71
C LYS A 131 22.28 1.23 -1.44
N PRO A 132 22.71 2.37 -0.86
CA PRO A 132 21.86 3.54 -0.74
C PRO A 132 21.29 3.96 -2.09
N GLY A 133 20.05 4.41 -2.06
CA GLY A 133 19.32 4.83 -3.24
C GLY A 133 18.85 3.73 -4.19
N LYS A 134 19.07 2.44 -3.86
CA LYS A 134 18.65 1.31 -4.71
C LYS A 134 17.31 0.71 -4.28
N TRP A 135 16.76 -0.12 -5.17
CA TRP A 135 15.39 -0.63 -5.07
C TRP A 135 15.34 -2.06 -4.52
N LEU A 136 14.26 -2.32 -3.80
CA LEU A 136 13.75 -3.63 -3.47
C LEU A 136 12.33 -3.73 -4.00
N THR A 137 12.05 -4.81 -4.72
CA THR A 137 10.70 -5.17 -5.15
C THR A 137 10.31 -6.49 -4.53
N MET A 138 9.11 -6.53 -3.94
CA MET A 138 8.62 -7.70 -3.25
C MET A 138 7.25 -8.10 -3.78
N GLU A 139 7.13 -9.36 -4.19
CA GLU A 139 5.84 -9.97 -4.48
C GLU A 139 5.16 -10.36 -3.17
N PHE A 140 3.87 -10.09 -3.05
CA PHE A 140 3.11 -10.44 -1.86
C PHE A 140 1.67 -10.83 -2.18
N SER A 141 1.29 -12.04 -1.75
CA SER A 141 -0.07 -12.57 -1.93
C SER A 141 -0.63 -13.08 -0.61
N ASN A 142 -1.42 -12.24 0.07
CA ASN A 142 -2.14 -12.67 1.26
C ASN A 142 -3.50 -11.98 1.37
N THR A 143 -4.51 -12.75 1.77
CA THR A 143 -5.88 -12.29 2.01
C THR A 143 -6.02 -11.53 3.33
N SER A 144 -5.02 -11.60 4.20
CA SER A 144 -5.03 -10.98 5.51
C SER A 144 -4.39 -9.60 5.49
N ALA A 145 -5.21 -8.57 5.73
CA ALA A 145 -4.76 -7.20 5.87
C ALA A 145 -3.77 -7.02 7.05
N SER A 146 -3.87 -7.81 8.12
CA SER A 146 -2.92 -7.72 9.24
C SER A 146 -1.51 -8.21 8.87
N VAL A 147 -1.39 -9.26 8.04
CA VAL A 147 -0.09 -9.70 7.51
C VAL A 147 0.49 -8.66 6.56
N TRP A 148 -0.37 -8.08 5.71
CA TRP A 148 0.00 -6.99 4.80
C TRP A 148 0.57 -5.78 5.54
N ASN A 149 -0.16 -5.25 6.51
CA ASN A 149 0.25 -4.06 7.26
C ASN A 149 1.49 -4.32 8.09
N SER A 150 1.63 -5.53 8.64
CA SER A 150 2.84 -5.90 9.33
C SER A 150 4.09 -5.89 8.45
N ILE A 151 3.96 -6.31 7.19
CA ILE A 151 5.05 -6.27 6.23
C ILE A 151 5.41 -4.84 5.84
N GLN A 152 4.41 -3.99 5.57
CA GLN A 152 4.65 -2.57 5.29
C GLN A 152 5.37 -1.91 6.47
N ASN A 153 4.88 -2.12 7.69
CA ASN A 153 5.48 -1.61 8.92
C ASN A 153 6.89 -2.15 9.15
N ALA A 154 7.17 -3.41 8.80
CA ALA A 154 8.49 -3.99 8.95
C ALA A 154 9.50 -3.43 7.92
N LEU A 155 9.10 -3.29 6.65
CA LEU A 155 9.93 -2.66 5.62
C LEU A 155 10.29 -1.22 6.02
N GLN A 156 9.26 -0.48 6.37
CA GLN A 156 9.40 0.92 6.75
C GLN A 156 10.17 1.09 8.07
N GLY A 157 9.90 0.27 9.08
CA GLY A 157 10.60 0.29 10.38
C GLY A 157 12.08 -0.06 10.29
N VAL A 158 12.52 -0.74 9.23
CA VAL A 158 13.94 -0.96 8.93
C VAL A 158 14.59 0.24 8.20
N GLY A 159 13.78 1.09 7.57
CA GLY A 159 14.22 2.32 6.90
C GLY A 159 13.94 2.36 5.38
N PHE A 160 13.23 1.38 4.81
CA PHE A 160 12.81 1.46 3.41
C PHE A 160 11.67 2.47 3.23
N ILE A 161 11.70 3.21 2.12
CA ILE A 161 10.59 4.08 1.70
C ILE A 161 9.76 3.35 0.66
N ILE A 162 8.46 3.16 0.93
CA ILE A 162 7.52 2.54 -0.02
C ILE A 162 7.12 3.58 -1.08
N ALA A 163 7.50 3.34 -2.33
CA ALA A 163 7.19 4.24 -3.44
C ALA A 163 5.84 3.92 -4.07
N ASN A 164 5.53 2.64 -4.31
CA ASN A 164 4.33 2.20 -4.99
C ASN A 164 3.92 0.80 -4.52
N VAL A 165 2.61 0.56 -4.49
CA VAL A 165 2.02 -0.77 -4.37
C VAL A 165 1.12 -1.00 -5.59
N ALA A 166 1.49 -1.98 -6.42
CA ALA A 166 0.76 -2.30 -7.64
C ALA A 166 0.11 -3.69 -7.57
N ALA A 167 -1.04 -3.86 -8.20
CA ALA A 167 -1.63 -5.16 -8.42
C ALA A 167 -0.99 -5.84 -9.65
N LEU A 168 -0.55 -7.09 -9.49
CA LEU A 168 -0.08 -7.97 -10.54
C LEU A 168 -1.22 -8.88 -10.99
N ASP A 169 -1.73 -8.64 -12.20
CA ASP A 169 -2.69 -9.51 -12.85
C ASP A 169 -1.97 -10.70 -13.51
N LYS A 170 -1.96 -11.84 -12.81
CA LYS A 170 -1.60 -13.12 -13.39
C LYS A 170 -2.73 -13.54 -14.32
N LYS A 171 -2.69 -13.12 -15.59
CA LYS A 171 -3.63 -13.42 -16.70
C LYS A 171 -4.13 -14.88 -16.78
N GLN A 172 -3.50 -15.82 -16.07
CA GLN A 172 -3.96 -17.19 -15.84
C GLN A 172 -4.13 -17.47 -14.33
N GLY A 173 -5.36 -17.40 -13.83
CA GLY A 173 -5.69 -17.68 -12.42
C GLY A 173 -5.49 -19.15 -12.03
N SER A 174 -5.08 -19.40 -10.79
CA SER A 174 -5.00 -20.76 -10.25
C SER A 174 -6.40 -21.37 -10.07
N PHE A 175 -6.52 -22.70 -10.13
CA PHE A 175 -7.80 -23.42 -10.01
C PHE A 175 -8.60 -23.11 -8.72
N LYS A 176 -7.92 -22.64 -7.65
CA LYS A 176 -8.55 -22.19 -6.38
C LYS A 176 -9.10 -20.76 -6.44
N ALA A 177 -8.49 -19.88 -7.23
CA ALA A 177 -8.95 -18.50 -7.42
C ALA A 177 -10.27 -18.42 -8.21
N VAL A 178 -10.58 -19.45 -9.01
CA VAL A 178 -11.80 -19.54 -9.81
C VAL A 178 -12.99 -20.13 -9.01
N THR A 179 -12.73 -20.85 -7.92
CA THR A 179 -13.75 -21.66 -7.22
C THR A 179 -14.13 -21.15 -5.82
N THR A 180 -13.44 -20.15 -5.27
CA THR A 180 -13.72 -19.60 -3.93
C THR A 180 -13.92 -18.08 -3.99
N THR A 181 -15.04 -17.60 -3.44
CA THR A 181 -15.42 -16.17 -3.34
C THR A 181 -14.53 -15.33 -2.42
N THR A 182 -13.58 -15.97 -1.72
CA THR A 182 -12.72 -15.39 -0.68
C THR A 182 -11.23 -15.37 -1.05
N ALA A 183 -10.85 -15.88 -2.23
CA ALA A 183 -9.46 -15.84 -2.68
C ALA A 183 -9.12 -14.45 -3.25
N VAL A 184 -8.01 -13.86 -2.78
CA VAL A 184 -7.41 -12.66 -3.37
C VAL A 184 -7.21 -12.89 -4.86
N LYS A 185 -7.77 -11.99 -5.68
CA LYS A 185 -7.75 -12.10 -7.15
C LYS A 185 -6.47 -11.57 -7.79
N GLN A 186 -5.61 -10.86 -7.05
CA GLN A 186 -4.42 -10.19 -7.58
C GLN A 186 -3.28 -10.23 -6.56
N ASP A 187 -2.08 -10.61 -7.01
CA ASP A 187 -0.89 -10.53 -6.16
C ASP A 187 -0.43 -9.07 -6.11
N LEU A 188 0.07 -8.60 -4.98
CA LEU A 188 0.57 -7.23 -4.85
C LEU A 188 2.09 -7.22 -5.07
N ILE A 189 2.57 -6.15 -5.70
CA ILE A 189 3.99 -5.85 -5.84
C ILE A 189 4.25 -4.59 -5.04
N ILE A 190 5.06 -4.73 -3.98
CA ILE A 190 5.57 -3.59 -3.21
C ILE A 190 6.89 -3.17 -3.85
N SER A 191 6.97 -1.92 -4.29
CA SER A 191 8.22 -1.30 -4.73
C SER A 191 8.67 -0.28 -3.68
N CYS A 192 9.81 -0.56 -3.05
CA CYS A 192 10.41 0.31 -2.06
C CYS A 192 11.89 0.54 -2.35
N PHE A 193 12.46 1.58 -1.75
CA PHE A 193 13.87 1.91 -1.94
C PHE A 193 14.54 2.27 -0.63
N LYS A 194 15.85 2.01 -0.58
CA LYS A 194 16.70 2.52 0.49
C LYS A 194 17.00 4.00 0.22
N PRO A 195 16.83 4.91 1.20
CA PRO A 195 17.18 6.32 1.05
C PRO A 195 18.59 6.54 0.46
N SER A 196 18.77 7.62 -0.31
CA SER A 196 20.09 8.01 -0.81
C SER A 196 21.02 8.47 0.34
N GLU A 197 22.34 8.41 0.12
CA GLU A 197 23.31 8.95 1.10
C GLU A 197 23.09 10.44 1.35
N LYS A 198 22.71 11.20 0.31
CA LYS A 198 22.37 12.64 0.42
C LYS A 198 21.22 12.86 1.40
N LEU A 199 20.13 12.09 1.25
CA LEU A 199 18.98 12.20 2.12
C LEU A 199 19.32 11.77 3.55
N LEU A 200 20.04 10.66 3.73
CA LEU A 200 20.48 10.21 5.05
C LEU A 200 21.34 11.25 5.76
N ALA A 201 22.30 11.88 5.05
CA ALA A 201 23.16 12.92 5.60
C ALA A 201 22.38 14.16 6.07
N HIS A 202 21.38 14.61 5.31
CA HIS A 202 20.52 15.73 5.73
C HIS A 202 19.76 15.41 7.02
N PHE A 203 19.30 14.16 7.19
CA PHE A 203 18.60 13.73 8.41
C PHE A 203 19.52 13.52 9.62
N GLU A 204 20.77 13.11 9.40
CA GLU A 204 21.79 13.03 10.45
C GLU A 204 22.21 14.41 10.94
N ASN A 205 22.36 15.40 10.05
CA ASN A 205 22.72 16.77 10.42
C ASN A 205 21.62 17.47 11.24
N MET A 206 20.34 17.17 10.95
CA MET A 206 19.19 17.60 11.77
C MET A 206 19.21 16.99 13.19
N ARG A 207 20.04 15.98 13.46
CA ARG A 207 20.21 15.39 14.80
C ARG A 207 21.05 16.25 15.73
N GLN A 208 21.77 17.23 15.17
CA GLN A 208 22.72 18.07 15.89
C GLN A 208 22.22 19.50 16.14
N SER A 209 21.11 19.92 15.52
CA SER A 209 20.49 21.25 15.74
C SER A 209 18.99 21.25 15.44
N ASP A 210 18.18 21.72 16.40
CA ASP A 210 16.72 21.95 16.25
C ASP A 210 16.45 23.28 15.52
N ASP A 211 17.04 23.47 14.34
CA ASP A 211 16.88 24.69 13.56
C ASP A 211 15.82 24.49 12.46
N ASN A 212 14.88 25.44 12.34
CA ASN A 212 13.76 25.37 11.38
C ASN A 212 14.24 25.24 9.93
N GLN A 213 15.41 25.78 9.62
CA GLN A 213 16.00 25.70 8.28
C GLN A 213 16.40 24.26 7.90
N ASN A 214 16.87 23.46 8.87
CA ASN A 214 17.24 22.06 8.62
C ASN A 214 16.01 21.18 8.38
N ILE A 215 14.90 21.47 9.08
CA ILE A 215 13.62 20.78 8.90
C ILE A 215 13.07 20.99 7.48
N PHE A 216 13.13 22.23 6.98
CA PHE A 216 12.71 22.56 5.63
C PHE A 216 13.55 21.83 4.57
N VAL A 217 14.88 21.89 4.68
CA VAL A 217 15.81 21.26 3.73
C VAL A 217 15.61 19.75 3.67
N SER A 218 15.41 19.09 4.82
CA SER A 218 15.16 17.66 4.88
C SER A 218 13.80 17.27 4.31
N THR A 219 12.76 18.06 4.56
CA THR A 219 11.43 17.87 3.98
C THR A 219 11.49 17.97 2.46
N GLN A 220 12.11 19.02 1.94
CA GLN A 220 12.32 19.22 0.51
C GLN A 220 13.12 18.08 -0.11
N SER A 221 14.23 17.68 0.51
CA SER A 221 15.08 16.59 0.00
C SER A 221 14.33 15.26 -0.06
N PHE A 222 13.50 14.96 0.93
CA PHE A 222 12.69 13.75 0.95
C PHE A 222 11.66 13.75 -0.19
N ILE A 223 10.88 14.83 -0.33
CA ILE A 223 9.85 14.92 -1.36
C ILE A 223 10.48 14.91 -2.76
N GLU A 224 11.59 15.63 -2.96
CA GLU A 224 12.32 15.63 -4.23
C GLU A 224 12.83 14.23 -4.60
N GLU A 225 13.42 13.49 -3.66
CA GLU A 225 13.87 12.11 -3.91
C GLU A 225 12.69 11.19 -4.23
N LEU A 226 11.58 11.32 -3.51
CA LEU A 226 10.37 10.54 -3.77
C LEU A 226 9.81 10.83 -5.16
N LEU A 227 9.60 12.11 -5.51
CA LEU A 227 9.09 12.52 -6.82
C LEU A 227 9.98 12.06 -7.97
N THR A 228 11.30 12.12 -7.79
CA THR A 228 12.28 11.66 -8.80
C THR A 228 12.15 10.16 -9.08
N ARG A 229 11.73 9.38 -8.08
CA ARG A 229 11.55 7.93 -8.16
C ARG A 229 10.18 7.51 -8.67
N LEU A 230 9.19 8.40 -8.63
CA LEU A 230 7.86 8.11 -9.16
C LEU A 230 7.83 8.26 -10.68
N PRO A 231 7.08 7.39 -11.40
CA PRO A 231 6.88 7.57 -12.82
C PRO A 231 6.23 8.94 -13.09
N VAL A 232 6.61 9.61 -14.17
CA VAL A 232 5.99 10.89 -14.56
C VAL A 232 4.56 10.62 -15.08
N ILE A 233 4.39 9.50 -15.79
CA ILE A 233 3.14 9.06 -16.39
C ILE A 233 3.09 7.53 -16.44
N ILE A 234 1.90 6.93 -16.30
CA ILE A 234 1.64 5.51 -16.59
C ILE A 234 0.92 5.41 -17.94
N VAL A 235 1.49 4.64 -18.88
CA VAL A 235 0.93 4.44 -20.22
C VAL A 235 0.38 3.02 -20.33
N ASN A 236 -0.93 2.87 -20.49
CA ASN A 236 -1.59 1.57 -20.70
C ASN A 236 -2.36 1.58 -22.01
N GLU A 237 -1.91 0.80 -23.01
CA GLU A 237 -2.66 0.44 -24.23
C GLU A 237 -3.53 1.58 -24.83
N LYS A 238 -2.95 2.79 -24.95
CA LYS A 238 -3.53 4.05 -25.49
C LYS A 238 -4.19 5.01 -24.49
N LYS A 239 -4.33 4.66 -23.21
CA LYS A 239 -4.78 5.58 -22.17
C LYS A 239 -3.63 5.95 -21.26
N THR A 240 -3.53 7.24 -20.99
CA THR A 240 -2.58 7.81 -20.06
C THR A 240 -3.28 7.99 -18.73
N THR A 241 -2.76 7.37 -17.66
CA THR A 241 -3.37 7.44 -16.32
C THR A 241 -2.46 8.24 -15.39
N ALA A 242 -3.08 9.10 -14.59
CA ALA A 242 -2.40 9.89 -13.61
C ALA A 242 -1.89 9.03 -12.42
N VAL A 243 -0.81 9.48 -11.78
CA VAL A 243 -0.04 8.70 -10.80
C VAL A 243 -0.47 9.12 -9.39
N VAL A 244 -1.28 8.28 -8.73
CA VAL A 244 -1.89 8.57 -7.42
C VAL A 244 -0.85 8.98 -6.37
N GLU A 245 0.35 8.38 -6.44
CA GLU A 245 1.44 8.62 -5.51
C GLU A 245 2.05 10.03 -5.60
N ARG A 246 1.73 10.78 -6.66
CA ARG A 246 2.09 12.21 -6.81
C ARG A 246 1.06 13.16 -6.21
N SER A 247 -0.04 12.65 -5.65
CA SER A 247 -1.06 13.48 -5.01
C SER A 247 -0.55 14.07 -3.68
N PRO A 248 -0.99 15.28 -3.29
CA PRO A 248 -0.59 15.92 -2.03
C PRO A 248 -0.77 15.03 -0.81
N LYS A 249 -1.91 14.33 -0.76
CA LYS A 249 -2.26 13.46 0.36
C LYS A 249 -1.25 12.32 0.51
N ILE A 250 -0.99 11.58 -0.57
CA ILE A 250 -0.07 10.43 -0.50
C ILE A 250 1.36 10.90 -0.22
N LEU A 251 1.80 12.02 -0.81
CA LEU A 251 3.11 12.60 -0.52
C LEU A 251 3.25 12.98 0.96
N TYR A 252 2.19 13.55 1.56
CA TYR A 252 2.17 13.91 2.98
C TYR A 252 2.18 12.66 3.89
N ASP A 253 1.39 11.64 3.56
CA ASP A 253 1.35 10.38 4.31
C ASP A 253 2.74 9.70 4.30
N ARG A 254 3.45 9.73 3.16
CA ARG A 254 4.83 9.21 3.05
C ARG A 254 5.82 10.03 3.86
N LEU A 255 5.67 11.35 3.89
CA LEU A 255 6.49 12.23 4.73
C LEU A 255 6.30 11.90 6.21
N ILE A 256 5.06 11.82 6.68
CA ILE A 256 4.75 11.49 8.08
C ILE A 256 5.37 10.15 8.44
N ALA A 257 5.14 9.11 7.64
CA ALA A 257 5.68 7.77 7.89
C ALA A 257 7.21 7.83 8.05
N PHE A 258 7.90 8.53 7.14
CA PHE A 258 9.36 8.66 7.18
C PHE A 258 9.84 9.40 8.44
N PHE A 259 9.23 10.53 8.81
CA PHE A 259 9.65 11.31 9.98
C PHE A 259 9.39 10.58 11.30
N VAL A 260 8.20 9.97 11.43
CA VAL A 260 7.82 9.20 12.62
C VAL A 260 8.76 8.02 12.83
N GLN A 261 9.13 7.30 11.75
CA GLN A 261 10.06 6.17 11.82
C GLN A 261 11.48 6.58 12.21
N ASN A 262 11.89 7.78 11.82
CA ASN A 262 13.16 8.36 12.24
C ASN A 262 13.08 9.04 13.62
N GLY A 263 11.97 8.88 14.35
CA GLY A 263 11.79 9.42 15.70
C GLY A 263 11.73 10.95 15.76
N ARG A 264 11.27 11.59 14.68
CA ARG A 264 11.19 13.06 14.56
C ARG A 264 9.76 13.55 14.70
N GLN A 265 9.62 14.81 15.12
CA GLN A 265 8.35 15.51 15.05
C GLN A 265 7.99 15.77 13.59
N ILE A 266 6.69 15.73 13.30
CA ILE A 266 6.17 16.03 11.98
C ILE A 266 6.49 17.51 11.69
N PRO A 267 7.10 17.83 10.54
CA PRO A 267 7.69 19.15 10.30
C PRO A 267 6.67 20.27 10.12
N MET A 268 5.46 19.94 9.68
CA MET A 268 4.39 20.87 9.34
C MET A 268 3.05 20.13 9.27
N ASP A 269 1.94 20.84 9.40
CA ASP A 269 0.62 20.24 9.23
C ASP A 269 0.22 20.05 7.75
N ALA A 270 -0.96 19.50 7.50
CA ALA A 270 -1.43 19.20 6.14
C ALA A 270 -1.63 20.47 5.28
N SER A 271 -2.08 21.57 5.88
CA SER A 271 -2.34 22.83 5.17
C SER A 271 -1.03 23.54 4.83
N GLU A 272 -0.11 23.56 5.80
CA GLU A 272 1.25 24.06 5.61
C GLU A 272 2.01 23.24 4.56
N PHE A 273 1.86 21.92 4.57
CA PHE A 273 2.48 21.03 3.59
C PHE A 273 1.96 21.27 2.17
N GLN A 274 0.66 21.49 2.00
CA GLN A 274 0.10 21.81 0.69
C GLN A 274 0.62 23.15 0.15
N ARG A 275 0.76 24.16 1.01
CA ARG A 275 1.39 25.44 0.62
C ARG A 275 2.86 25.22 0.24
N PHE A 276 3.62 24.50 1.07
CA PHE A 276 5.00 24.12 0.78
C PHE A 276 5.15 23.42 -0.58
N LEU A 277 4.27 22.48 -0.91
CA LEU A 277 4.29 21.79 -2.20
C LEU A 277 4.10 22.75 -3.37
N ARG A 278 3.15 23.68 -3.28
CA ARG A 278 2.88 24.70 -4.32
C ARG A 278 4.00 25.71 -4.48
N ASP A 279 4.66 26.07 -3.37
CA ASP A 279 5.77 27.03 -3.39
C ASP A 279 7.07 26.40 -3.92
N THR A 280 7.24 25.09 -3.76
CA THR A 280 8.51 24.39 -4.03
C THR A 280 8.49 23.57 -5.33
N PHE A 281 7.34 23.00 -5.70
CA PHE A 281 7.20 22.05 -6.81
C PHE A 281 6.11 22.52 -7.79
N VAL A 282 6.11 21.93 -8.98
CA VAL A 282 5.18 22.31 -10.04
C VAL A 282 3.94 21.42 -9.98
N GLU A 283 2.76 22.03 -9.89
CA GLU A 283 1.47 21.34 -9.91
C GLU A 283 0.94 21.17 -11.35
N ARG A 284 0.47 19.96 -11.66
CA ARG A 284 -0.28 19.62 -12.89
C ARG A 284 -1.36 18.60 -12.58
N ASP A 285 -2.62 18.89 -12.94
CA ASP A 285 -3.76 17.98 -12.76
C ASP A 285 -3.88 17.38 -11.35
N GLY A 286 -3.61 18.18 -10.31
CA GLY A 286 -3.64 17.74 -8.90
C GLY A 286 -2.45 16.87 -8.46
N MET A 287 -1.41 16.76 -9.29
CA MET A 287 -0.16 16.06 -9.00
C MET A 287 1.02 17.03 -8.94
N PHE A 288 2.04 16.65 -8.17
CA PHE A 288 3.26 17.45 -8.03
C PHE A 288 4.46 16.83 -8.75
N PHE A 289 5.31 17.69 -9.31
CA PHE A 289 6.45 17.34 -10.14
C PHE A 289 7.66 18.23 -9.81
N THR A 290 8.87 17.70 -10.02
CA THR A 290 10.04 18.56 -10.16
C THR A 290 9.92 19.38 -11.45
N ALA A 291 10.63 20.50 -11.55
CA ALA A 291 10.57 21.36 -12.75
C ALA A 291 10.91 20.59 -14.04
N GLU A 292 11.92 19.72 -14.00
CA GLU A 292 12.29 18.85 -15.13
C GLU A 292 11.18 17.85 -15.49
N GLN A 293 10.55 17.23 -14.48
CA GLN A 293 9.46 16.28 -14.69
C GLN A 293 8.21 16.95 -15.25
N ALA A 294 7.91 18.19 -14.84
CA ALA A 294 6.76 18.94 -15.33
C ALA A 294 6.88 19.24 -16.84
N ILE A 295 8.07 19.59 -17.33
CA ILE A 295 8.31 19.79 -18.76
C ILE A 295 8.02 18.49 -19.51
N LYS A 296 8.57 17.37 -19.02
CA LYS A 296 8.33 16.04 -19.61
C LYS A 296 6.85 15.64 -19.59
N TYR A 297 6.15 15.97 -18.50
CA TYR A 297 4.72 15.74 -18.36
C TYR A 297 3.91 16.52 -19.41
N ASP A 298 4.19 17.82 -19.55
CA ASP A 298 3.50 18.69 -20.50
C ASP A 298 3.73 18.24 -21.95
N ASP A 299 4.93 17.77 -22.29
CA ASP A 299 5.24 17.19 -23.60
C ASP A 299 4.47 15.89 -23.88
N LEU A 300 4.43 14.97 -22.92
CA LEU A 300 3.71 13.70 -23.05
C LEU A 300 2.19 13.91 -23.11
N ARG A 301 1.68 14.89 -22.36
CA ARG A 301 0.26 15.29 -22.40
C ARG A 301 -0.12 15.90 -23.75
N ARG A 302 0.76 16.73 -24.34
CA ARG A 302 0.56 17.26 -25.70
C ARG A 302 0.51 16.14 -26.75
N GLN A 303 1.29 15.08 -26.58
CA GLN A 303 1.29 13.92 -27.48
C GLN A 303 0.08 12.99 -27.27
N ASN A 304 -0.55 13.01 -26.10
CA ASN A 304 -1.68 12.13 -25.75
C ASN A 304 -2.84 12.93 -25.12
N PRO A 305 -3.68 13.61 -25.94
CA PRO A 305 -4.75 14.47 -25.44
C PRO A 305 -5.86 13.72 -24.68
N GLU A 306 -6.04 12.42 -24.93
CA GLU A 306 -7.00 11.55 -24.24
C GLU A 306 -6.50 11.08 -22.85
N MET A 307 -5.90 12.00 -22.09
CA MET A 307 -5.39 11.70 -20.76
C MET A 307 -6.53 11.58 -19.75
N VAL A 308 -6.56 10.46 -19.03
CA VAL A 308 -7.49 10.20 -17.93
C VAL A 308 -6.91 10.87 -16.68
N SER A 309 -7.46 12.03 -16.32
CA SER A 309 -7.18 12.68 -15.03
C SER A 309 -7.54 11.73 -13.87
N LEU A 310 -6.75 11.78 -12.78
CA LEU A 310 -6.88 10.94 -11.57
C LEU A 310 -8.32 10.90 -11.02
N ALA A 311 -9.08 11.97 -11.21
CA ALA A 311 -10.42 12.15 -10.65
C ALA A 311 -11.54 11.86 -11.66
N LEU A 312 -11.40 10.89 -12.56
CA LEU A 312 -12.52 10.55 -13.49
C LEU A 312 -13.62 9.74 -12.82
N PHE A 313 -13.37 9.12 -11.67
CA PHE A 313 -14.34 8.31 -10.96
C PHE A 313 -14.42 8.68 -9.48
N VAL A 314 -15.63 8.68 -8.93
CA VAL A 314 -15.91 8.94 -7.51
C VAL A 314 -16.08 7.60 -6.81
N GLY A 315 -15.01 7.12 -6.15
CA GLY A 315 -15.02 5.88 -5.35
C GLY A 315 -14.88 6.11 -3.84
N SER A 316 -14.64 7.36 -3.43
CA SER A 316 -14.56 7.81 -2.03
C SER A 316 -14.98 9.27 -1.91
N GLU A 317 -15.23 9.75 -0.69
CA GLU A 317 -15.52 11.17 -0.45
C GLU A 317 -14.38 12.08 -0.94
N ALA A 318 -13.13 11.68 -0.72
CA ALA A 318 -11.96 12.45 -1.15
C ALA A 318 -11.90 12.57 -2.68
N ASP A 319 -12.19 11.48 -3.41
CA ASP A 319 -12.28 11.50 -4.87
C ASP A 319 -13.41 12.42 -5.34
N GLY A 320 -14.54 12.39 -4.62
CA GLY A 320 -15.69 13.27 -4.86
C GLY A 320 -15.37 14.75 -4.75
N VAL A 321 -14.65 15.14 -3.69
CA VAL A 321 -14.20 16.53 -3.50
C VAL A 321 -13.26 16.96 -4.64
N GLN A 322 -12.32 16.09 -5.04
CA GLN A 322 -11.40 16.39 -6.14
C GLN A 322 -12.12 16.48 -7.49
N TRP A 323 -13.07 15.59 -7.74
CA TRP A 323 -13.93 15.62 -8.93
C TRP A 323 -14.69 16.95 -9.02
N LEU A 324 -15.26 17.42 -7.91
CA LEU A 324 -15.96 18.70 -7.85
C LEU A 324 -15.04 19.90 -7.99
N LYS A 325 -13.85 19.88 -7.35
CA LYS A 325 -12.84 20.94 -7.56
C LYS A 325 -12.53 21.07 -9.05
N ARG A 326 -12.33 19.97 -9.78
CA ARG A 326 -12.09 20.03 -11.23
C ARG A 326 -13.27 20.62 -12.01
N GLU A 327 -14.49 20.15 -11.77
CA GLU A 327 -15.67 20.68 -12.48
C GLU A 327 -15.89 22.17 -12.20
N LEU A 328 -15.48 22.66 -11.02
CA LEU A 328 -15.69 24.03 -10.58
C LEU A 328 -14.49 24.96 -10.81
N VAL A 329 -13.32 24.45 -11.23
CA VAL A 329 -12.11 25.25 -11.50
C VAL A 329 -12.35 26.26 -12.61
N ASP A 330 -12.95 25.82 -13.72
CA ASP A 330 -13.10 26.67 -14.90
C ASP A 330 -14.33 27.59 -14.78
N LYS A 331 -15.42 27.10 -14.19
CA LYS A 331 -16.66 27.86 -14.02
C LYS A 331 -17.49 27.37 -12.84
N PRO A 332 -18.16 28.28 -12.12
CA PRO A 332 -19.22 27.91 -11.18
C PRO A 332 -20.35 27.14 -11.90
N GLN A 333 -20.86 26.07 -11.28
CA GLN A 333 -21.93 25.23 -11.84
C GLN A 333 -23.06 25.00 -10.83
N THR A 334 -24.30 24.83 -11.29
CA THR A 334 -25.42 24.52 -10.40
C THR A 334 -25.44 23.03 -10.03
N TYR A 335 -26.19 22.68 -8.98
CA TYR A 335 -26.41 21.27 -8.62
C TYR A 335 -26.98 20.45 -9.79
N GLN A 336 -27.89 21.04 -10.59
CA GLN A 336 -28.52 20.36 -11.72
C GLN A 336 -27.53 20.07 -12.86
N ASP A 337 -26.47 20.88 -13.00
CA ASP A 337 -25.41 20.64 -13.98
C ASP A 337 -24.46 19.53 -13.53
N LEU A 338 -24.21 19.44 -12.22
CA LEU A 338 -23.25 18.50 -11.63
C LEU A 338 -23.86 17.10 -11.44
N GLN A 339 -25.13 16.99 -11.06
CA GLN A 339 -25.76 15.73 -10.68
C GLN A 339 -25.69 14.65 -11.80
N PRO A 340 -26.00 14.93 -13.08
CA PRO A 340 -25.95 13.91 -14.12
C PRO A 340 -24.52 13.37 -14.34
N LYS A 341 -23.53 14.26 -14.33
CA LYS A 341 -22.11 13.90 -14.50
C LYS A 341 -21.60 13.11 -13.29
N TRP A 342 -21.99 13.52 -12.08
CA TRP A 342 -21.66 12.82 -10.84
C TRP A 342 -22.16 11.37 -10.86
N MET A 343 -23.41 11.15 -11.28
CA MET A 343 -23.98 9.79 -11.36
C MET A 343 -23.30 8.92 -12.42
N GLN A 344 -22.79 9.53 -13.49
CA GLN A 344 -22.05 8.82 -14.53
C GLN A 344 -20.67 8.36 -14.05
N ASP A 345 -20.02 9.15 -13.21
CA ASP A 345 -18.67 8.91 -12.73
C ASP A 345 -18.62 8.22 -11.35
N LEU A 346 -19.77 8.01 -10.70
CA LEU A 346 -19.87 7.33 -9.41
C LEU A 346 -19.57 5.83 -9.56
N VAL A 347 -18.63 5.34 -8.76
CA VAL A 347 -18.24 3.92 -8.70
C VAL A 347 -18.61 3.35 -7.33
N ALA A 348 -18.80 2.03 -7.26
CA ALA A 348 -19.10 1.35 -6.01
C ALA A 348 -18.04 1.68 -4.92
N PRO A 349 -18.47 2.15 -3.73
CA PRO A 349 -17.56 2.47 -2.64
C PRO A 349 -16.86 1.24 -2.08
N LYS A 350 -15.80 1.47 -1.29
CA LYS A 350 -15.18 0.42 -0.49
C LYS A 350 -16.21 -0.24 0.43
N LYS A 351 -16.01 -1.52 0.73
CA LYS A 351 -16.95 -2.28 1.54
C LYS A 351 -17.02 -1.73 2.97
N GLY A 352 -18.16 -1.13 3.30
CA GLY A 352 -18.44 -0.51 4.60
C GLY A 352 -18.21 1.00 4.63
N ASP A 353 -17.70 1.60 3.56
CA ASP A 353 -17.59 3.05 3.42
C ASP A 353 -18.90 3.64 2.93
N ALA A 354 -19.41 4.65 3.65
CA ALA A 354 -20.59 5.40 3.29
C ALA A 354 -20.17 6.75 2.70
N ILE A 355 -20.17 6.84 1.36
CA ILE A 355 -19.91 8.11 0.67
C ILE A 355 -21.12 9.04 0.85
N PRO A 356 -20.92 10.29 1.30
CA PRO A 356 -21.99 11.28 1.40
C PRO A 356 -22.62 11.61 0.04
N GLU A 357 -23.86 12.10 0.05
CA GLU A 357 -24.51 12.56 -1.18
C GLU A 357 -23.79 13.78 -1.76
N LEU A 358 -23.91 13.97 -3.09
CA LEU A 358 -23.31 15.10 -3.81
C LEU A 358 -23.61 16.45 -3.13
N MET A 359 -24.87 16.67 -2.72
CA MET A 359 -25.27 17.92 -2.06
C MET A 359 -24.51 18.12 -0.75
N GLN A 360 -24.35 17.06 0.03
CA GLN A 360 -23.64 17.12 1.30
C GLN A 360 -22.15 17.45 1.09
N ILE A 361 -21.52 16.85 0.07
CA ILE A 361 -20.12 17.15 -0.27
C ILE A 361 -19.99 18.61 -0.73
N LEU A 362 -20.95 19.11 -1.51
CA LEU A 362 -20.98 20.51 -1.93
C LEU A 362 -21.10 21.48 -0.76
N GLU A 363 -22.07 21.27 0.12
CA GLU A 363 -22.28 22.09 1.32
C GLU A 363 -21.07 22.11 2.28
N GLU A 364 -20.32 21.01 2.35
CA GLU A 364 -19.23 20.86 3.31
C GLU A 364 -17.88 21.36 2.78
N ASN A 365 -17.70 21.47 1.46
CA ASN A 365 -16.40 21.75 0.85
C ASN A 365 -16.39 22.97 -0.10
N PHE A 366 -17.56 23.51 -0.47
CA PHE A 366 -17.69 24.57 -1.49
C PHE A 366 -18.64 25.69 -1.04
N LEU A 367 -18.56 26.83 -1.71
CA LEU A 367 -19.48 27.96 -1.49
C LEU A 367 -20.48 28.09 -2.62
N LYS A 368 -21.64 28.66 -2.31
CA LYS A 368 -22.74 28.89 -3.23
C LYS A 368 -22.94 30.38 -3.45
N ASN A 369 -23.00 30.83 -4.71
CA ASN A 369 -23.25 32.23 -5.06
C ASN A 369 -24.78 32.54 -5.07
N GLU A 370 -25.12 33.81 -5.31
CA GLU A 370 -26.52 34.28 -5.36
C GLU A 370 -27.34 33.57 -6.46
N ASP A 371 -26.70 33.18 -7.56
CA ASP A 371 -27.29 32.45 -8.69
C ASP A 371 -27.41 30.93 -8.44
N SER A 372 -27.19 30.48 -7.21
CA SER A 372 -27.22 29.06 -6.83
C SER A 372 -26.19 28.15 -7.52
N GLN A 373 -25.08 28.72 -7.97
CA GLN A 373 -23.92 28.02 -8.51
C GLN A 373 -22.87 27.81 -7.41
N TRP A 374 -22.25 26.65 -7.43
CA TRP A 374 -21.17 26.28 -6.53
C TRP A 374 -19.82 26.71 -7.10
N TYR A 375 -18.90 27.15 -6.25
CA TYR A 375 -17.54 27.55 -6.63
C TYR A 375 -16.53 27.21 -5.54
N ILE A 376 -15.25 27.22 -5.92
CA ILE A 376 -14.13 26.90 -5.02
C ILE A 376 -13.88 28.09 -4.08
N PRO A 377 -13.87 27.89 -2.75
CA PRO A 377 -13.62 28.96 -1.79
C PRO A 377 -12.18 29.49 -1.88
N ASP A 378 -12.01 30.79 -1.63
CA ASP A 378 -10.69 31.39 -1.40
C ASP A 378 -10.06 30.89 -0.10
N ALA A 379 -8.75 31.03 0.04
CA ALA A 379 -7.98 30.44 1.16
C ALA A 379 -8.49 30.80 2.57
N GLU A 380 -8.99 32.02 2.78
CA GLU A 380 -9.58 32.42 4.07
C GLU A 380 -10.91 31.71 4.35
N ASN A 381 -11.77 31.60 3.33
CA ASN A 381 -13.05 30.93 3.43
C ASN A 381 -12.92 29.40 3.51
N GLU A 382 -11.89 28.82 2.87
CA GLU A 382 -11.59 27.38 2.95
C GLU A 382 -11.26 26.97 4.39
N ALA A 383 -10.51 27.80 5.13
CA ALA A 383 -10.18 27.52 6.52
C ALA A 383 -11.41 27.53 7.45
N ASP A 384 -12.37 28.43 7.21
CA ASP A 384 -13.60 28.50 8.00
C ASP A 384 -14.58 27.38 7.65
N LEU A 385 -14.69 27.02 6.37
CA LEU A 385 -15.43 25.83 5.93
C LEU A 385 -14.86 24.55 6.58
N GLU A 386 -13.54 24.40 6.60
CA GLU A 386 -12.89 23.21 7.19
C GLU A 386 -13.17 23.10 8.70
N LYS A 387 -13.24 24.22 9.43
CA LYS A 387 -13.66 24.23 10.85
C LYS A 387 -15.10 23.75 11.02
N VAL A 388 -16.02 24.20 10.15
CA VAL A 388 -17.43 23.80 10.19
C VAL A 388 -17.58 22.31 9.84
N ARG A 389 -16.89 21.87 8.79
CA ARG A 389 -16.82 20.47 8.36
C ARG A 389 -16.30 19.57 9.46
N THR A 390 -15.18 19.93 10.09
CA THR A 390 -14.60 19.18 11.22
C THR A 390 -15.62 19.01 12.36
N ARG A 391 -16.35 20.07 12.73
CA ARG A 391 -17.40 19.98 13.77
C ARG A 391 -18.54 19.04 13.36
N ARG A 392 -18.92 19.00 12.08
CA ARG A 392 -19.97 18.11 11.56
C ARG A 392 -19.49 16.65 11.59
N LEU A 393 -18.28 16.38 11.12
CA LEU A 393 -17.65 15.06 11.16
C LEU A 393 -17.52 14.52 12.60
N LEU A 394 -17.15 15.36 13.56
CA LEU A 394 -17.10 14.97 14.97
C LEU A 394 -18.48 14.66 15.56
N ARG A 395 -19.54 15.38 15.15
CA ARG A 395 -20.92 15.06 15.55
C ARG A 395 -21.35 13.71 14.98
N GLU A 396 -21.03 13.45 13.72
CA GLU A 396 -21.31 12.16 13.10
C GLU A 396 -20.54 11.03 13.80
N PHE A 397 -19.26 11.23 14.09
CA PHE A 397 -18.45 10.29 14.86
C PHE A 397 -19.03 9.96 16.24
N LYS A 398 -19.61 10.95 16.94
CA LYS A 398 -20.28 10.69 18.24
C LYS A 398 -21.43 9.69 18.11
N THR A 399 -22.17 9.70 16.99
CA THR A 399 -23.22 8.69 16.76
C THR A 399 -22.64 7.27 16.64
N TYR A 400 -21.43 7.14 16.11
CA TYR A 400 -20.71 5.88 16.03
C TYR A 400 -20.22 5.42 17.42
N VAL A 401 -19.76 6.36 18.26
CA VAL A 401 -19.41 6.08 19.66
C VAL A 401 -20.62 5.54 20.43
N GLU A 402 -21.77 6.23 20.35
CA GLU A 402 -23.03 5.81 20.98
C GLU A 402 -23.50 4.44 20.46
N ALA A 403 -23.32 4.17 19.17
CA ALA A 403 -23.62 2.87 18.59
C ALA A 403 -22.68 1.78 19.13
N ALA A 404 -21.39 2.07 19.29
CA ALA A 404 -20.38 1.14 19.80
C ALA A 404 -20.55 0.82 21.30
N GLU A 405 -21.11 1.74 22.08
CA GLU A 405 -21.41 1.54 23.51
C GLU A 405 -22.50 0.50 23.78
N LYS A 406 -23.37 0.24 22.81
CA LYS A 406 -24.44 -0.77 22.97
C LYS A 406 -23.81 -2.18 23.04
N PRO A 407 -24.27 -3.09 23.92
CA PRO A 407 -23.67 -4.42 24.13
C PRO A 407 -23.56 -5.32 22.88
N LYS A 408 -24.41 -5.08 21.87
CA LYS A 408 -24.40 -5.75 20.56
C LYS A 408 -24.37 -4.78 19.38
N GLY A 409 -24.04 -3.51 19.63
CA GLY A 409 -24.03 -2.48 18.59
C GLY A 409 -22.93 -2.73 17.58
N ARG A 410 -23.29 -2.96 16.32
CA ARG A 410 -22.37 -3.04 15.18
C ARG A 410 -22.67 -1.91 14.23
N ILE A 411 -21.62 -1.27 13.74
CA ILE A 411 -21.69 -0.24 12.72
C ILE A 411 -21.49 -0.96 11.39
N LYS A 412 -22.54 -1.01 10.57
CA LYS A 412 -22.52 -1.76 9.30
C LYS A 412 -21.80 -0.98 8.20
N GLU A 413 -22.01 0.33 8.20
CA GLU A 413 -21.44 1.29 7.26
C GLU A 413 -21.08 2.53 8.07
N ALA A 414 -19.97 3.17 7.72
CA ALA A 414 -19.50 4.38 8.36
C ALA A 414 -18.83 5.27 7.32
N ARG A 415 -19.00 6.57 7.46
CA ARG A 415 -18.31 7.58 6.66
C ARG A 415 -16.84 7.61 7.07
N LEU A 416 -15.95 7.28 6.12
CA LEU A 416 -14.52 7.15 6.40
C LEU A 416 -13.88 8.43 6.97
N GLU A 417 -14.23 9.60 6.45
CA GLU A 417 -13.68 10.88 6.93
C GLU A 417 -14.16 11.23 8.35
N ALA A 418 -15.37 10.82 8.75
CA ALA A 418 -15.86 10.99 10.11
C ALA A 418 -15.07 10.11 11.10
N LEU A 419 -14.75 8.87 10.72
CA LEU A 419 -13.91 7.98 11.51
C LEU A 419 -12.49 8.53 11.66
N ARG A 420 -11.86 9.00 10.57
CA ARG A 420 -10.49 9.56 10.61
C ARG A 420 -10.41 10.80 11.48
N THR A 421 -11.39 11.70 11.35
CA THR A 421 -11.48 12.92 12.16
C THR A 421 -11.69 12.59 13.63
N GLY A 422 -12.59 11.65 13.93
CA GLY A 422 -12.84 11.17 15.28
C GLY A 422 -11.63 10.51 15.93
N PHE A 423 -10.96 9.59 15.23
CA PHE A 423 -9.78 8.90 15.74
C PHE A 423 -8.62 9.87 15.99
N LYS A 424 -8.41 10.83 15.07
CA LYS A 424 -7.43 11.91 15.26
C LYS A 424 -7.74 12.74 16.51
N ASN A 425 -8.99 13.13 16.72
CA ASN A 425 -9.39 13.91 17.90
C ASN A 425 -9.23 13.10 19.20
N CYS A 426 -9.70 11.85 19.24
CA CYS A 426 -9.48 10.95 20.38
C CYS A 426 -7.97 10.76 20.68
N TYR A 427 -7.14 10.63 19.65
CA TYR A 427 -5.70 10.50 19.80
C TYR A 427 -5.05 11.74 20.42
N GLN A 428 -5.46 12.94 19.98
CA GLN A 428 -5.01 14.21 20.55
C GLN A 428 -5.44 14.37 22.01
N GLU A 429 -6.65 13.93 22.35
CA GLU A 429 -7.21 13.95 23.71
C GLU A 429 -6.71 12.80 24.59
N LYS A 430 -5.91 11.88 24.03
CA LYS A 430 -5.43 10.64 24.69
C LYS A 430 -6.55 9.68 25.11
N ASP A 431 -7.73 9.77 24.48
CA ASP A 431 -8.82 8.82 24.65
C ASP A 431 -8.63 7.59 23.73
N PHE A 432 -7.65 6.76 24.07
CA PHE A 432 -7.35 5.55 23.31
C PHE A 432 -8.50 4.53 23.40
N ALA A 433 -9.21 4.49 24.53
CA ALA A 433 -10.29 3.53 24.79
C ALA A 433 -11.44 3.67 23.78
N THR A 434 -11.82 4.90 23.43
CA THR A 434 -12.85 5.14 22.41
C THR A 434 -12.41 4.71 21.01
N ILE A 435 -11.13 4.89 20.66
CA ILE A 435 -10.58 4.45 19.37
C ILE A 435 -10.73 2.93 19.22
N VAL A 436 -10.28 2.16 20.22
CA VAL A 436 -10.37 0.70 20.17
C VAL A 436 -11.82 0.24 20.18
N ARG A 437 -12.67 0.84 21.03
CA ARG A 437 -14.10 0.49 21.10
C ARG A 437 -14.82 0.69 19.77
N VAL A 438 -14.62 1.83 19.09
CA VAL A 438 -15.24 2.09 17.79
C VAL A 438 -14.62 1.20 16.72
N GLY A 439 -13.29 1.05 16.72
CA GLY A 439 -12.56 0.18 15.79
C GLY A 439 -13.04 -1.28 15.80
N ASP A 440 -13.35 -1.82 16.98
CA ASP A 440 -13.87 -3.18 17.13
C ASP A 440 -15.30 -3.37 16.58
N ARG A 441 -16.04 -2.27 16.39
CA ARG A 441 -17.47 -2.28 16.03
C ARG A 441 -17.76 -1.83 14.61
N ILE A 442 -16.77 -1.30 13.88
CA ILE A 442 -16.86 -0.98 12.45
C ILE A 442 -16.50 -2.18 11.56
N PRO A 443 -16.80 -2.15 10.24
CA PRO A 443 -16.37 -3.19 9.33
C PRO A 443 -14.84 -3.33 9.32
N GLN A 444 -14.34 -4.53 9.55
CA GLN A 444 -12.89 -4.77 9.62
C GLN A 444 -12.17 -4.46 8.30
N SER A 445 -12.86 -4.62 7.15
CA SER A 445 -12.34 -4.13 5.87
C SER A 445 -12.06 -2.63 5.90
N LEU A 446 -12.99 -1.84 6.45
CA LEU A 446 -12.84 -0.38 6.53
C LEU A 446 -11.70 0.04 7.47
N LEU A 447 -11.55 -0.64 8.62
CA LEU A 447 -10.47 -0.38 9.56
C LEU A 447 -9.10 -0.74 8.98
N THR A 448 -8.99 -1.90 8.32
CA THR A 448 -7.70 -2.48 7.93
C THR A 448 -7.20 -2.07 6.54
N GLU A 449 -8.10 -1.65 5.65
CA GLU A 449 -7.78 -1.10 4.32
C GLU A 449 -7.48 0.41 4.36
N ASP A 450 -7.68 1.07 5.51
CA ASP A 450 -7.35 2.47 5.71
C ASP A 450 -6.13 2.62 6.64
N ASP A 451 -4.99 2.99 6.06
CA ASP A 451 -3.71 3.12 6.78
C ASP A 451 -3.83 4.05 8.00
N VAL A 452 -4.61 5.13 7.90
CA VAL A 452 -4.76 6.13 8.97
C VAL A 452 -5.58 5.58 10.13
N LEU A 453 -6.75 4.97 9.86
CA LEU A 453 -7.56 4.37 10.92
C LEU A 453 -6.81 3.26 11.64
N LEU A 454 -6.15 2.39 10.88
CA LEU A 454 -5.41 1.29 11.47
C LEU A 454 -4.25 1.78 12.33
N GLN A 455 -3.50 2.79 11.86
CA GLN A 455 -2.40 3.35 12.64
C GLN A 455 -2.88 3.88 14.00
N TYR A 456 -3.98 4.65 14.02
CA TYR A 456 -4.55 5.13 15.28
C TYR A 456 -5.03 3.98 16.17
N TYR A 457 -5.66 2.97 15.59
CA TYR A 457 -6.14 1.79 16.32
C TYR A 457 -5.00 0.95 16.91
N ASP A 458 -3.94 0.69 16.14
CA ASP A 458 -2.77 -0.06 16.60
C ASP A 458 -2.03 0.69 17.72
N ILE A 459 -1.87 2.02 17.58
CA ILE A 459 -1.26 2.82 18.65
C ILE A 459 -2.15 2.82 19.90
N ALA A 460 -3.46 2.95 19.74
CA ALA A 460 -4.40 2.94 20.85
C ALA A 460 -4.41 1.58 21.57
N THR A 461 -4.43 0.47 20.83
CA THR A 461 -4.39 -0.89 21.37
C THR A 461 -3.12 -1.18 22.15
N ASN A 462 -1.98 -0.59 21.76
CA ASN A 462 -0.72 -0.73 22.51
C ASN A 462 -0.64 0.17 23.76
N ARG A 463 -1.57 1.12 23.94
CA ARG A 463 -1.56 2.10 25.03
C ARG A 463 -2.64 1.88 26.10
N ILE A 464 -3.63 1.04 25.82
CA ILE A 464 -4.62 0.52 26.78
C ILE A 464 -4.10 -0.81 27.32
#